data_AF-A0A2X1PHR8-F1
#
_entry.id   AF-A0A2X1PHR8-F1
#
_cell.length_a   1.000
_cell.length_b   1.000
_cell.length_c   1.000
_cell.angle_alpha   90.00
_cell.angle_beta   90.00
_cell.angle_gamma   90.00
#
_symmetry.space_group_name_H-M   'P 1'
#
loop_
_entity.id
_entity.type
_entity.pdbx_description
1 polymer ?
#
loop_
_entity_poly.entity_id
_entity_poly.type
_entity_poly.pdbx_seq_one_letter_code
_entity_poly.pdbx_strand_id
1 'polypeptide(L)'
;MIFTHGCFWHHHHCYLFKVPATRSEFWLEKIGKNVERDRRDISRLQELGWRVLIVWECALRGREKLTDEALTERLEEWICGEGASAQIDTQGIHLLA
;
A
#
# COMPACT_ATOMS: atom_id res chain seq x y z
N MET A 1 -1.43 -12.80 1.61
CA MET A 1 -0.58 -11.93 2.48
C MET A 1 -1.13 -10.51 2.43
N ILE A 2 -1.14 -9.81 3.57
CA ILE A 2 -1.61 -8.42 3.65
C ILE A 2 -0.50 -7.55 4.26
N PHE A 3 -0.19 -6.42 3.64
CA PHE A 3 0.72 -5.40 4.16
C PHE A 3 -0.03 -4.15 4.57
N THR A 4 0.44 -3.50 5.63
CA THR A 4 0.02 -2.15 6.02
C THR A 4 1.16 -1.18 5.77
N HIS A 5 1.08 -0.42 4.67
CA HIS A 5 2.16 0.48 4.26
C HIS A 5 1.92 1.90 4.73
N GLY A 6 2.90 2.42 5.48
CA GLY A 6 2.99 3.85 5.78
C GLY A 6 3.19 4.65 4.50
N CYS A 7 2.34 5.65 4.25
CA CYS A 7 2.34 6.39 2.99
C CYS A 7 3.67 7.13 2.75
N PHE A 8 4.32 7.60 3.81
CA PHE A 8 5.64 8.22 3.72
C PHE A 8 6.75 7.22 3.33
N TRP A 9 6.82 6.08 4.02
CA TRP A 9 7.94 5.14 3.93
C TRP A 9 8.01 4.36 2.63
N HIS A 10 6.84 4.16 2.01
CA HIS A 10 6.65 3.38 0.79
C HIS A 10 6.20 4.26 -0.40
N HIS A 11 6.40 5.58 -0.29
CA HIS A 11 6.21 6.53 -1.39
C HIS A 11 4.80 6.53 -2.03
N HIS A 12 3.75 6.55 -1.20
CA HIS A 12 2.39 6.58 -1.72
C HIS A 12 2.06 7.96 -2.31
N HIS A 13 1.44 7.99 -3.49
CA HIS A 13 1.02 9.24 -4.15
C HIS A 13 -0.28 9.81 -3.55
N CYS A 14 -0.25 10.14 -2.26
CA CYS A 14 -1.38 10.72 -1.54
C CYS A 14 -0.97 11.94 -0.71
N TYR A 15 -1.93 12.59 -0.05
CA TYR A 15 -1.70 13.79 0.73
C TYR A 15 -0.77 13.62 1.95
N LEU A 16 -0.52 12.38 2.41
CA LEU A 16 0.37 12.08 3.54
C LEU A 16 1.86 12.04 3.13
N PHE A 17 2.17 11.87 1.84
CA PHE A 17 3.54 11.90 1.39
C PHE A 17 4.02 13.34 1.20
N LYS A 18 5.07 13.71 1.93
CA LYS A 18 5.73 15.00 1.81
C LYS A 18 7.23 14.79 1.83
N VAL A 19 7.93 15.35 0.86
CA VAL A 19 9.40 15.32 0.84
C VAL A 19 9.93 16.14 2.01
N PRO A 20 10.78 15.58 2.89
CA PRO A 20 11.36 16.34 3.98
C PRO A 20 12.24 17.48 3.44
N ALA A 21 12.08 18.69 3.99
CA ALA A 21 12.88 19.86 3.59
C ALA A 21 14.36 19.73 3.96
N THR A 22 14.67 18.91 4.96
CA THR A 22 16.04 18.68 5.43
C THR A 22 16.55 17.34 4.92
N ARG A 23 17.73 17.33 4.30
CA ARG A 23 18.37 16.13 3.70
C ARG A 23 17.48 15.44 2.64
N SER A 24 16.83 16.22 1.78
CA SER A 24 15.84 15.72 0.81
C SER A 24 16.38 14.60 -0.08
N GLU A 25 17.61 14.74 -0.61
CA GLU A 25 18.24 13.72 -1.46
C GLU A 25 18.41 12.38 -0.72
N PHE A 26 18.90 12.41 0.51
CA PHE A 26 19.03 11.21 1.35
C PHE A 26 17.68 10.53 1.58
N TRP A 27 16.63 11.30 1.84
CA TRP A 27 15.29 10.75 2.06
C TRP A 27 14.71 10.14 0.80
N LEU A 28 14.82 10.83 -0.34
CA LEU A 28 14.35 10.33 -1.63
C LEU A 28 15.09 9.04 -2.02
N GLU A 29 16.41 8.98 -1.83
CA GLU A 29 17.19 7.76 -2.08
C GLU A 29 16.76 6.61 -1.16
N LYS A 30 16.62 6.88 0.15
CA LYS A 30 16.21 5.87 1.14
C LYS A 30 14.82 5.32 0.85
N ILE A 31 13.87 6.20 0.54
CA ILE A 31 12.49 5.84 0.24
C ILE A 31 12.43 5.10 -1.10
N GLY A 32 13.20 5.51 -2.11
CA GLY A 32 13.34 4.79 -3.37
C GLY A 32 13.78 3.33 -3.17
N LYS A 33 14.80 3.11 -2.33
CA LYS A 33 15.24 1.75 -1.96
C LYS A 33 14.19 0.93 -1.22
N ASN A 34 13.26 1.57 -0.51
CA ASN A 34 12.13 0.86 0.08
C ASN A 34 11.15 0.41 -1.00
N VAL A 35 10.77 1.30 -1.93
CA VAL A 35 9.87 0.95 -3.05
C VAL A 35 10.44 -0.17 -3.91
N GLU A 36 11.75 -0.15 -4.20
CA GLU A 36 12.43 -1.24 -4.91
C GLU A 36 12.35 -2.57 -4.16
N ARG A 37 12.50 -2.52 -2.84
CA ARG A 37 12.37 -3.70 -1.98
C ARG A 37 10.94 -4.23 -1.98
N ASP A 38 9.95 -3.35 -1.87
CA ASP A 38 8.53 -3.72 -1.87
C ASP A 38 8.17 -4.46 -3.17
N ARG A 39 8.57 -3.92 -4.33
CA ARG A 39 8.35 -4.59 -5.63
C ARG A 39 8.94 -6.00 -5.66
N ARG A 40 10.21 -6.14 -5.26
CA ARG A 40 10.88 -7.44 -5.23
C ARG A 40 10.19 -8.43 -4.30
N ASP A 41 9.79 -7.97 -3.12
CA ASP A 41 9.19 -8.83 -2.10
C ASP A 41 7.77 -9.24 -2.53
N ILE A 42 7.00 -8.36 -3.19
CA ILE A 42 5.70 -8.68 -3.80
C ILE A 42 5.87 -9.71 -4.92
N SER A 43 6.80 -9.50 -5.86
CA SER A 43 7.04 -10.45 -6.96
C SER A 43 7.41 -11.83 -6.43
N ARG A 44 8.29 -11.91 -5.42
CA ARG A 44 8.66 -13.18 -4.81
C ARG A 44 7.49 -13.88 -4.11
N LEU A 45 6.61 -13.13 -3.46
CA LEU A 45 5.40 -13.69 -2.87
C LEU A 45 4.47 -14.27 -3.94
N GLN A 46 4.30 -13.55 -5.05
CA GLN A 46 3.48 -14.01 -6.19
C GLN A 46 4.06 -15.26 -6.85
N GLU A 47 5.39 -15.33 -7.03
CA GLU A 47 6.08 -16.52 -7.54
C GLU A 47 5.88 -17.76 -6.64
N LEU A 48 5.74 -17.54 -5.34
CA LEU A 48 5.42 -18.59 -4.35
C LEU A 48 3.92 -18.92 -4.28
N GLY A 49 3.09 -18.34 -5.15
CA GLY A 49 1.65 -18.56 -5.21
C GLY A 49 0.84 -17.73 -4.21
N TRP A 50 1.44 -16.75 -3.53
CA TRP A 50 0.71 -15.89 -2.62
C TRP A 50 0.08 -14.70 -3.34
N ARG A 51 -1.21 -14.49 -3.09
CA ARG A 51 -1.87 -13.21 -3.38
C ARG A 51 -1.46 -12.16 -2.36
N VAL A 52 -1.24 -10.93 -2.82
CA VAL A 52 -0.79 -9.81 -1.98
C VAL A 52 -1.82 -8.68 -1.98
N LEU A 53 -2.19 -8.21 -0.80
CA LEU A 53 -2.98 -6.99 -0.62
C LEU A 53 -2.14 -5.96 0.11
N ILE A 54 -2.08 -4.73 -0.42
CA ILE A 54 -1.50 -3.58 0.31
C ILE A 54 -2.64 -2.71 0.81
N VAL A 55 -2.71 -2.44 2.10
CA VAL A 55 -3.63 -1.45 2.66
C VAL A 55 -2.81 -0.23 3.07
N TRP A 56 -3.03 0.88 2.36
CA TRP A 56 -2.29 2.12 2.59
C TRP A 56 -2.77 2.82 3.86
N GLU A 57 -1.82 3.43 4.59
CA GLU A 57 -2.08 4.19 5.81
C GLU A 57 -3.20 5.24 5.64
N CYS A 58 -3.25 5.93 4.51
CA CYS A 58 -4.27 6.95 4.24
C CYS A 58 -5.70 6.39 4.22
N ALA A 59 -5.88 5.11 3.92
CA ALA A 59 -7.18 4.44 3.98
C ALA A 59 -7.55 4.02 5.41
N LEU A 60 -6.56 3.82 6.29
CA LEU A 60 -6.73 3.35 7.66
C LEU A 60 -6.87 4.49 8.68
N ARG A 61 -6.18 5.62 8.44
CA ARG A 61 -6.15 6.76 9.34
C ARG A 61 -6.04 8.09 8.61
N GLY A 62 -6.37 9.16 9.32
CA GLY A 62 -6.36 10.51 8.78
C GLY A 62 -7.72 10.93 8.22
N ARG A 63 -7.74 12.09 7.56
CA ARG A 63 -8.99 12.78 7.18
C ARG A 63 -9.75 12.14 6.04
N GLU A 64 -9.10 11.31 5.23
CA GLU A 64 -9.68 10.61 4.08
C GLU A 64 -9.77 9.09 4.31
N LYS A 65 -9.69 8.65 5.57
CA LYS A 65 -9.77 7.22 5.89
C LYS A 65 -11.12 6.65 5.42
N LEU A 66 -11.10 5.39 5.03
CA LEU A 66 -12.34 4.66 4.76
C LEU A 66 -13.12 4.46 6.07
N THR A 67 -14.43 4.29 5.96
CA THR A 67 -15.24 3.83 7.11
C THR A 67 -14.91 2.37 7.41
N ASP A 68 -15.25 1.91 8.60
CA ASP A 68 -14.94 0.54 9.01
C ASP A 68 -15.79 -0.47 8.21
N GLU A 69 -17.03 -0.11 7.86
CA GLU A 69 -17.91 -0.89 6.99
C GLU A 69 -17.32 -1.01 5.59
N ALA A 70 -16.90 0.14 5.05
CA ALA A 70 -16.20 0.24 3.78
C ALA A 70 -14.94 -0.65 3.77
N LEU A 71 -14.08 -0.56 4.77
CA LEU A 71 -12.86 -1.37 4.78
C LEU A 71 -13.19 -2.87 4.91
N THR A 72 -14.16 -3.23 5.75
CA THR A 72 -14.57 -4.62 5.99
C THR A 72 -15.09 -5.27 4.72
N GLU A 73 -16.00 -4.63 3.99
CA GLU A 73 -16.58 -5.15 2.74
C GLU A 73 -15.50 -5.49 1.72
N ARG A 74 -14.51 -4.60 1.54
CA ARG A 74 -13.44 -4.78 0.54
C ARG A 74 -12.40 -5.81 0.97
N LEU A 75 -12.13 -5.91 2.27
CA LEU A 75 -11.28 -6.97 2.81
C LEU A 75 -11.95 -8.34 2.65
N GLU A 76 -13.23 -8.45 2.97
CA GLU A 76 -13.99 -9.70 2.82
C GLU A 76 -14.00 -10.16 1.36
N GLU A 77 -14.36 -9.27 0.43
CA GLU A 77 -14.38 -9.56 -1.01
C GLU A 77 -13.02 -10.07 -1.51
N TRP A 78 -11.92 -9.41 -1.13
CA TRP A 78 -10.58 -9.79 -1.60
C TRP A 78 -10.02 -11.05 -0.93
N ILE A 79 -10.29 -11.24 0.37
CA ILE A 79 -9.79 -12.39 1.14
C ILE A 79 -10.52 -13.66 0.72
N CYS A 80 -11.85 -13.62 0.72
CA CYS A 80 -12.70 -14.77 0.43
C CYS A 80 -12.83 -15.04 -1.08
N GLY A 81 -12.68 -14.00 -1.91
CA GLY A 81 -12.64 -14.14 -3.35
C GLY A 81 -11.30 -14.63 -3.89
N GLU A 82 -11.26 -14.89 -5.20
CA GLU A 82 -10.06 -15.28 -5.95
C GLU A 82 -9.40 -14.10 -6.69
N GLY A 83 -9.70 -12.86 -6.28
CA GLY A 83 -9.17 -11.66 -6.92
C GLY A 83 -7.64 -11.59 -6.90
N ALA A 84 -7.04 -11.06 -7.96
CA ALA A 84 -5.59 -10.90 -8.08
C ALA A 84 -5.02 -9.98 -6.97
N SER A 85 -3.69 -9.91 -6.88
CA SER A 85 -3.03 -8.97 -5.97
C SER A 85 -3.54 -7.54 -6.19
N ALA A 86 -3.82 -6.84 -5.09
CA ALA A 86 -4.49 -5.52 -5.12
C ALA A 86 -3.94 -4.58 -4.05
N GLN A 87 -4.35 -3.33 -4.10
CA GLN A 87 -4.07 -2.31 -3.09
C GLN A 87 -5.33 -1.52 -2.76
N ILE A 88 -5.45 -1.09 -1.51
CA ILE A 88 -6.54 -0.28 -0.99
C ILE A 88 -5.98 1.08 -0.57
N ASP A 89 -6.52 2.15 -1.16
CA ASP A 89 -6.26 3.53 -0.79
C ASP A 89 -7.58 4.28 -0.47
N THR A 90 -7.54 5.62 -0.42
CA THR A 90 -8.72 6.43 -0.10
C THR A 90 -9.80 6.40 -1.18
N GLN A 91 -9.46 5.93 -2.39
CA GLN A 91 -10.37 5.80 -3.53
C GLN A 91 -10.94 4.39 -3.70
N GLY A 92 -10.57 3.44 -2.82
CA GLY A 92 -11.05 2.06 -2.86
C GLY A 92 -9.95 1.07 -3.23
N ILE A 93 -10.34 -0.03 -3.87
CA ILE A 93 -9.44 -1.14 -4.23
C ILE A 93 -9.05 -1.08 -5.71
N HIS A 94 -7.76 -1.27 -5.98
CA HIS A 94 -7.18 -1.26 -7.33
C HIS A 94 -6.24 -2.45 -7.50
N LEU A 95 -6.10 -2.97 -8.72
CA LEU A 95 -5.13 -4.04 -8.99
C LEU A 95 -3.69 -3.56 -8.77
N LEU A 96 -2.83 -4.45 -8.27
CA LEU A 96 -1.39 -4.22 -8.23
C LEU A 96 -0.83 -4.45 -9.63
N ALA A 97 -0.17 -3.43 -10.18
CA ALA A 97 0.58 -3.50 -11.43
C ALA A 97 1.96 -4.16 -11.23
#